data_AF-D5UHM2-F1
#
_entry.id   AF-D5UHM2-F1
#
_cell.length_a   1.000
_cell.length_b   1.000
_cell.length_c   1.000
_cell.angle_alpha   90.00
_cell.angle_beta   90.00
_cell.angle_gamma   90.00
#
_symmetry.space_group_name_H-M   'P 1'
#
loop_
_entity.id
_entity.type
_entity.pdbx_description
1 polymer ?
#
loop_
_entity_poly.entity_id
_entity_poly.type
_entity_poly.pdbx_seq_one_letter_code
_entity_poly.pdbx_strand_id
1 'polypeptide(L)'
;MARVTVQDVQAWLNATYTGVDGWNPVAEDGSAGPATTAALIRALQVELGITALSDAFGPTTTARLAAHGPVGASSAPRMVTLVQGGLVCKGYDPGALDGVWGDATATTVATVGADLGVADRVAGGVPPKVVKSLLTLDRYVFRRVARHRGRGLPDVGAGARHDG
;
A
#
# COMPACT_ATOMS: atom_id res chain seq x y z
N MET A 1 7.96 -12.73 15.98
CA MET A 1 6.58 -12.17 16.00
C MET A 1 5.87 -12.63 14.74
N ALA A 2 4.57 -12.89 14.81
CA ALA A 2 3.78 -13.23 13.62
C ALA A 2 3.63 -11.98 12.72
N ARG A 3 3.56 -12.21 11.41
CA ARG A 3 3.36 -11.13 10.42
C ARG A 3 1.94 -10.58 10.53
N VAL A 4 1.81 -9.26 10.44
CA VAL A 4 0.50 -8.57 10.36
C VAL A 4 -0.23 -9.00 9.08
N THR A 5 -1.51 -9.33 9.23
CA THR A 5 -2.40 -9.81 8.17
C THR A 5 -3.42 -8.75 7.79
N VAL A 6 -4.11 -8.96 6.66
CA VAL A 6 -5.24 -8.09 6.27
C VAL A 6 -6.36 -8.14 7.30
N GLN A 7 -6.55 -9.28 7.98
CA GLN A 7 -7.54 -9.41 9.04
C GLN A 7 -7.21 -8.50 10.24
N ASP A 8 -5.94 -8.38 10.60
CA ASP A 8 -5.51 -7.45 11.65
C ASP A 8 -5.79 -5.99 11.28
N VAL A 9 -5.64 -5.63 9.99
CA VAL A 9 -6.00 -4.30 9.47
C VAL A 9 -7.51 -4.06 9.56
N GLN A 10 -8.32 -5.05 9.17
CA GLN A 10 -9.78 -4.97 9.25
C GLN A 10 -10.26 -4.81 10.71
N ALA A 11 -9.69 -5.59 11.62
CA ALA A 11 -9.97 -5.48 13.06
C ALA A 11 -9.57 -4.11 13.61
N TRP A 12 -8.39 -3.59 13.23
CA TRP A 12 -7.95 -2.25 13.63
C TRP A 12 -8.89 -1.16 13.11
N LEU A 13 -9.33 -1.24 11.85
CA LEU A 13 -10.29 -0.29 11.26
C LEU A 13 -11.61 -0.29 12.04
N ASN A 14 -12.17 -1.47 12.30
CA ASN A 14 -13.41 -1.61 13.04
C ASN A 14 -13.29 -1.07 14.48
N ALA A 15 -12.22 -1.41 15.18
CA ALA A 15 -11.99 -0.97 16.55
C ALA A 15 -11.74 0.54 16.66
N THR A 16 -11.02 1.13 15.70
CA THR A 16 -10.58 2.54 15.76
C THR A 16 -11.69 3.52 15.39
N TYR A 17 -12.51 3.17 14.40
CA TYR A 17 -13.50 4.08 13.81
C TYR A 17 -14.94 3.71 14.16
N THR A 18 -15.15 2.75 15.06
CA THR A 18 -16.48 2.49 15.62
C THR A 18 -17.07 3.76 16.24
N GLY A 19 -18.35 4.03 15.95
CA GLY A 19 -19.07 5.21 16.44
C GLY A 19 -18.80 6.52 15.68
N VAL A 20 -17.92 6.52 14.67
CA VAL A 20 -17.79 7.66 13.76
C VAL A 20 -19.00 7.72 12.82
N ASP A 21 -19.59 8.90 12.67
CA ASP A 21 -20.73 9.08 11.76
C ASP A 21 -20.34 8.77 10.31
N GLY A 22 -21.19 8.01 9.62
CA GLY A 22 -20.88 7.48 8.28
C GLY A 22 -19.89 6.31 8.22
N TRP A 23 -19.40 5.80 9.36
CA TRP A 23 -18.59 4.58 9.39
C TRP A 23 -19.44 3.31 9.26
N ASN A 24 -19.05 2.43 8.34
CA ASN A 24 -19.65 1.10 8.19
C ASN A 24 -18.55 0.06 8.43
N PRO A 25 -18.73 -0.85 9.41
CA PRO A 25 -17.77 -1.91 9.68
C PRO A 25 -17.46 -2.76 8.44
N VAL A 26 -16.23 -3.26 8.37
CA VAL A 26 -15.78 -4.20 7.34
C VAL A 26 -15.73 -5.61 7.92
N ALA A 27 -16.06 -6.62 7.12
CA ALA A 27 -15.88 -8.01 7.51
C ALA A 27 -14.39 -8.31 7.74
N GLU A 28 -14.06 -8.99 8.82
CA GLU A 28 -12.70 -9.41 9.17
C GLU A 28 -12.37 -10.75 8.48
N ASP A 29 -12.47 -10.78 7.15
CA ASP A 29 -12.34 -11.97 6.31
C ASP A 29 -10.92 -12.18 5.73
N GLY A 30 -9.98 -11.28 6.05
CA GLY A 30 -8.61 -11.29 5.53
C GLY A 30 -8.51 -10.90 4.05
N SER A 31 -9.58 -10.39 3.43
CA SER A 31 -9.62 -10.03 2.02
C SER A 31 -9.36 -8.54 1.80
N ALA A 32 -8.34 -8.22 1.01
CA ALA A 32 -8.05 -6.84 0.58
C ALA A 32 -8.98 -6.40 -0.58
N GLY A 33 -10.28 -6.67 -0.46
CA GLY A 33 -11.29 -6.39 -1.47
C GLY A 33 -11.85 -4.97 -1.44
N PRO A 34 -12.93 -4.71 -2.22
CA PRO A 34 -13.58 -3.40 -2.27
C PRO A 34 -14.01 -2.87 -0.90
N ALA A 35 -14.53 -3.74 -0.02
CA ALA A 35 -14.98 -3.35 1.32
C ALA A 35 -13.83 -2.83 2.20
N THR A 36 -12.71 -3.55 2.25
CA THR A 36 -11.50 -3.13 3.00
C THR A 36 -10.92 -1.84 2.43
N THR A 37 -10.93 -1.70 1.11
CA THR A 37 -10.45 -0.48 0.43
C THR A 37 -11.33 0.72 0.75
N ALA A 38 -12.66 0.57 0.70
CA ALA A 38 -13.60 1.60 1.07
C ALA A 38 -13.46 2.01 2.55
N ALA A 39 -13.24 1.04 3.45
CA ALA A 39 -12.97 1.32 4.86
C ALA A 39 -11.66 2.11 5.06
N LEU A 40 -10.58 1.75 4.36
CA LEU A 40 -9.31 2.51 4.38
C LEU A 40 -9.47 3.94 3.87
N ILE A 41 -10.26 4.15 2.80
CA ILE A 41 -10.54 5.48 2.25
C ILE A 41 -11.33 6.32 3.26
N ARG A 42 -12.37 5.74 3.89
CA ARG A 42 -13.17 6.43 4.91
C ARG A 42 -12.34 6.76 6.14
N ALA A 43 -11.47 5.85 6.58
CA ALA A 43 -10.56 6.10 7.69
C ALA A 43 -9.60 7.25 7.38
N LEU A 44 -9.01 7.29 6.18
CA LEU A 44 -8.21 8.42 5.73
C LEU A 44 -9.02 9.73 5.74
N GLN A 45 -10.27 9.71 5.27
CA GLN A 45 -11.13 10.89 5.28
C GLN A 45 -11.37 11.41 6.71
N VAL A 46 -11.61 10.53 7.68
CA VAL A 46 -11.74 10.90 9.10
C VAL A 46 -10.47 11.60 9.60
N GLU A 47 -9.31 11.00 9.37
CA GLU A 47 -8.02 11.56 9.81
C GLU A 47 -7.67 12.89 9.10
N LEU A 48 -8.24 13.14 7.92
CA LEU A 48 -8.15 14.41 7.19
C LEU A 48 -9.22 15.44 7.59
N GLY A 49 -10.02 15.14 8.62
CA GLY A 49 -11.10 16.01 9.12
C GLY A 49 -12.26 16.18 8.13
N ILE A 50 -12.55 15.15 7.33
CA ILE A 50 -13.72 15.10 6.45
C ILE A 50 -14.82 14.34 7.22
N THR A 51 -15.98 14.97 7.39
CA THR A 51 -17.12 14.38 8.12
C THR A 51 -18.11 13.70 7.19
N ALA A 52 -18.31 14.22 5.98
CA ALA A 52 -19.11 13.57 4.95
C ALA A 52 -18.29 12.47 4.27
N LEU A 53 -18.29 11.28 4.88
CA LEU A 53 -17.52 10.13 4.42
C LEU A 53 -18.07 9.54 3.11
N SER A 54 -17.18 8.95 2.32
CA SER A 54 -17.45 8.36 1.02
C SER A 54 -16.47 7.23 0.73
N ASP A 55 -16.93 6.21 0.02
CA ASP A 55 -16.08 5.08 -0.41
C ASP A 55 -15.08 5.48 -1.52
N ALA A 56 -15.17 6.70 -2.05
CA ALA A 56 -14.36 7.19 -3.16
C ALA A 56 -13.23 8.12 -2.70
N PHE A 57 -12.06 7.95 -3.30
CA PHE A 57 -10.94 8.89 -3.19
C PHE A 57 -11.15 10.07 -4.16
N GLY A 58 -12.04 10.99 -3.77
CA GLY A 58 -12.48 12.12 -4.59
C GLY A 58 -11.59 13.38 -4.49
N PRO A 59 -12.01 14.49 -5.13
CA PRO A 59 -11.28 15.77 -5.12
C PRO A 59 -11.03 16.32 -3.71
N THR A 60 -12.01 16.20 -2.81
CA THR A 60 -11.88 16.67 -1.41
C THR A 60 -10.80 15.90 -0.66
N THR A 61 -10.81 14.57 -0.71
CA THR A 61 -9.77 13.73 -0.10
C THR A 61 -8.40 14.04 -0.71
N THR A 62 -8.34 14.22 -2.03
CA THR A 62 -7.10 14.59 -2.73
C THR A 62 -6.55 15.94 -2.26
N ALA A 63 -7.40 16.96 -2.15
CA ALA A 63 -6.99 18.28 -1.70
C ALA A 63 -6.55 18.29 -0.24
N ARG A 64 -7.30 17.61 0.66
CA ARG A 64 -6.97 17.52 2.07
C ARG A 64 -5.68 16.74 2.31
N LEU A 65 -5.46 15.65 1.59
CA LEU A 65 -4.22 14.88 1.69
C LEU A 65 -3.03 15.66 1.12
N ALA A 66 -3.23 16.43 0.04
CA ALA A 66 -2.19 17.31 -0.49
C ALA A 66 -1.81 18.40 0.53
N ALA A 67 -2.79 18.97 1.25
CA ALA A 67 -2.56 19.94 2.31
C ALA A 67 -1.89 19.33 3.55
N HIS A 68 -2.19 18.08 3.89
CA HIS A 68 -1.49 17.32 4.94
C HIS A 68 -0.01 17.10 4.57
N GLY A 69 0.26 16.79 3.29
CA GLY A 69 1.61 16.48 2.82
C GLY A 69 1.98 15.00 3.00
N PRO A 70 3.27 14.65 2.82
CA PRO A 70 3.74 13.27 2.94
C PRO A 70 3.45 12.66 4.32
N VAL A 71 3.09 11.38 4.34
CA VAL A 71 2.91 10.61 5.57
C VAL A 71 4.24 9.94 5.94
N GLY A 72 4.79 10.27 7.10
CA GLY A 72 6.12 9.82 7.54
C GLY A 72 6.26 9.81 9.06
N ALA A 73 7.51 9.81 9.55
CA ALA A 73 7.81 9.70 10.98
C ALA A 73 7.24 10.82 11.87
N SER A 74 6.94 11.99 11.29
CA SER A 74 6.33 13.13 12.00
C SER A 74 4.81 13.16 11.91
N SER A 75 4.19 12.24 11.17
CA SER A 75 2.74 12.19 11.02
C SER A 75 2.07 11.60 12.25
N ALA A 76 0.78 11.90 12.43
CA ALA A 76 -0.01 11.32 13.51
C ALA A 76 0.01 9.77 13.44
N PRO A 77 0.00 9.06 14.59
CA PRO A 77 0.11 7.61 14.60
C PRO A 77 -0.91 6.90 13.71
N ARG A 78 -2.16 7.37 13.67
CA ARG A 78 -3.20 6.78 12.82
C ARG A 78 -2.96 6.99 11.32
N MET A 79 -2.30 8.07 10.92
CA MET A 79 -1.86 8.24 9.52
C MET A 79 -0.80 7.23 9.16
N VAL A 80 0.15 6.98 10.07
CA VAL A 80 1.17 5.93 9.90
C VAL A 80 0.52 4.56 9.85
N THR A 81 -0.44 4.26 10.75
CA THR A 81 -1.16 2.98 10.75
C THR A 81 -1.95 2.74 9.46
N LEU A 82 -2.51 3.80 8.85
CA LEU A 82 -3.15 3.68 7.54
C LEU A 82 -2.16 3.32 6.42
N VAL A 83 -0.96 3.89 6.43
CA VAL A 83 0.11 3.49 5.50
C VAL A 83 0.52 2.04 5.75
N GLN A 84 0.76 1.65 7.00
CA GLN A 84 1.07 0.26 7.36
C GLN A 84 -0.03 -0.70 6.89
N GLY A 85 -1.30 -0.40 7.16
CA GLY A 85 -2.44 -1.21 6.72
C GLY A 85 -2.56 -1.31 5.20
N GLY A 86 -2.35 -0.20 4.50
CA GLY A 86 -2.29 -0.18 3.03
C GLY A 86 -1.18 -1.07 2.46
N LEU A 87 0.02 -1.07 3.08
CA LEU A 87 1.13 -1.94 2.70
C LEU A 87 0.76 -3.42 2.86
N VAL A 88 0.14 -3.78 3.99
CA VAL A 88 -0.36 -5.14 4.25
C VAL A 88 -1.38 -5.56 3.20
N CYS A 89 -2.35 -4.69 2.87
CA CYS A 89 -3.35 -4.96 1.82
C CYS A 89 -2.74 -5.12 0.42
N LYS A 90 -1.56 -4.53 0.15
CA LYS A 90 -0.80 -4.76 -1.09
C LYS A 90 0.14 -5.97 -1.02
N GLY A 91 0.20 -6.67 0.11
CA GLY A 91 1.01 -7.86 0.30
C GLY A 91 2.45 -7.60 0.76
N TYR A 92 2.76 -6.37 1.16
CA TYR A 92 4.02 -6.01 1.80
C TYR A 92 3.97 -6.25 3.32
N ASP A 93 5.13 -6.19 3.98
CA ASP A 93 5.26 -6.38 5.42
C ASP A 93 5.86 -5.11 6.04
N PRO A 94 5.07 -4.21 6.64
CA PRO A 94 5.58 -2.99 7.25
C PRO A 94 6.17 -3.23 8.66
N GLY A 95 6.20 -4.47 9.14
CA GLY A 95 6.40 -4.77 10.55
C GLY A 95 5.07 -4.73 11.31
N ALA A 96 5.05 -4.06 12.47
CA ALA A 96 3.85 -3.94 13.30
C ALA A 96 2.82 -2.95 12.71
N LEU A 97 1.56 -3.11 13.12
CA LEU A 97 0.45 -2.18 12.84
C LEU A 97 0.21 -1.29 14.06
N ASP A 98 1.18 -0.45 14.38
CA ASP A 98 1.28 0.27 15.66
C ASP A 98 1.29 1.80 15.51
N GLY A 99 1.30 2.31 14.28
CA GLY A 99 1.41 3.74 14.02
C GLY A 99 2.80 4.33 14.29
N VAL A 100 3.83 3.49 14.47
CA VAL A 100 5.22 3.92 14.63
C VAL A 100 5.94 3.80 13.29
N TRP A 101 6.58 4.87 12.86
CA TRP A 101 7.43 4.85 11.67
C TRP A 101 8.80 4.23 11.98
N GLY A 102 8.81 2.92 12.19
CA GLY A 102 10.04 2.16 12.47
C GLY A 102 10.80 1.74 11.21
N ASP A 103 11.96 1.12 11.42
CA ASP A 103 12.87 0.67 10.34
C ASP A 103 12.20 -0.28 9.35
N ALA A 104 11.33 -1.18 9.83
CA ALA A 104 10.57 -2.10 8.97
C ALA A 104 9.62 -1.34 8.05
N THR A 105 8.88 -0.35 8.58
CA THR A 105 7.98 0.48 7.78
C THR A 105 8.77 1.31 6.77
N ALA A 106 9.87 1.96 7.18
CA ALA A 106 10.73 2.73 6.29
C ALA A 106 11.34 1.89 5.16
N THR A 107 11.86 0.70 5.48
CA THR A 107 12.44 -0.24 4.51
C THR A 107 11.39 -0.71 3.50
N THR A 108 10.19 -1.03 3.98
CA THR A 108 9.09 -1.47 3.12
C THR A 108 8.58 -0.36 2.23
N VAL A 109 8.48 0.88 2.73
CA VAL A 109 8.15 2.06 1.92
C VAL A 109 9.20 2.30 0.83
N ALA A 110 10.49 2.17 1.14
CA ALA A 110 11.56 2.27 0.14
C ALA A 110 11.41 1.18 -0.95
N THR A 111 11.06 -0.05 -0.56
CA THR A 111 10.80 -1.16 -1.49
C THR A 111 9.62 -0.84 -2.41
N VAL A 112 8.49 -0.36 -1.86
CA VAL A 112 7.35 0.10 -2.66
C VAL A 112 7.74 1.24 -3.60
N GLY A 113 8.54 2.18 -3.12
CA GLY A 113 9.08 3.28 -3.93
C GLY A 113 9.88 2.76 -5.13
N ALA A 114 10.73 1.75 -4.93
CA ALA A 114 11.49 1.11 -6.00
C ALA A 114 10.57 0.38 -7.00
N ASP A 115 9.62 -0.42 -6.50
CA ASP A 115 8.67 -1.17 -7.33
C ASP A 115 7.77 -0.25 -8.19
N LEU A 116 7.48 0.95 -7.69
CA LEU A 116 6.69 1.97 -8.38
C LEU A 116 7.53 2.95 -9.22
N GLY A 117 8.87 2.84 -9.20
CA GLY A 117 9.77 3.77 -9.91
C GLY A 117 9.76 5.20 -9.35
N VAL A 118 9.48 5.36 -8.06
CA VAL A 118 9.38 6.64 -7.34
C VAL A 118 10.22 6.66 -6.06
N ALA A 119 11.30 5.87 -6.00
CA ALA A 119 12.16 5.74 -4.83
C ALA A 119 12.62 7.10 -4.27
N ASP A 120 13.03 8.02 -5.14
CA ASP A 120 13.49 9.37 -4.73
C ASP A 120 12.38 10.22 -4.10
N ARG A 121 11.10 9.86 -4.29
CA ARG A 121 9.95 10.61 -3.79
C ARG A 121 9.43 10.12 -2.44
N VAL A 122 9.91 8.99 -1.93
CA VAL A 122 9.43 8.39 -0.66
C VAL A 122 10.43 8.52 0.50
N ALA A 123 11.62 9.08 0.25
CA ALA A 123 12.68 9.19 1.26
C ALA A 123 12.30 10.05 2.49
N GLY A 124 11.42 11.04 2.31
CA GLY A 124 10.89 11.89 3.39
C GLY A 124 9.52 11.47 3.93
N GLY A 125 9.03 10.28 3.55
CA GLY A 125 7.66 9.84 3.80
C GLY A 125 6.89 9.59 2.49
N VAL A 126 5.74 8.94 2.59
CA VAL A 126 4.91 8.54 1.46
C VAL A 126 4.12 9.75 0.96
N PRO A 127 4.35 10.24 -0.27
CA PRO A 127 3.67 11.42 -0.78
C PRO A 127 2.19 11.13 -1.07
N PRO A 128 1.32 12.16 -1.09
CA PRO A 128 -0.14 12.02 -1.27
C PRO A 128 -0.57 11.11 -2.42
N LYS A 129 0.13 11.18 -3.56
CA LYS A 129 -0.17 10.35 -4.74
C LYS A 129 0.11 8.87 -4.49
N VAL A 130 1.18 8.54 -3.75
CA VAL A 130 1.51 7.16 -3.41
C VAL A 130 0.58 6.63 -2.33
N VAL A 131 0.22 7.45 -1.33
CA VAL A 131 -0.84 7.09 -0.35
C VAL A 131 -2.15 6.76 -1.08
N LYS A 132 -2.56 7.56 -2.07
CA LYS A 132 -3.72 7.25 -2.89
C LYS A 132 -3.58 5.89 -3.57
N SER A 133 -2.48 5.64 -4.29
CA SER A 133 -2.23 4.34 -4.95
C SER A 133 -2.19 3.15 -3.99
N LEU A 134 -1.74 3.38 -2.75
CA LEU A 134 -1.65 2.37 -1.71
C LEU A 134 -3.03 2.00 -1.17
N LEU A 135 -3.88 3.00 -0.94
CA LEU A 135 -5.20 2.84 -0.30
C LEU A 135 -6.34 2.61 -1.30
N THR A 136 -6.11 2.74 -2.61
CA THR A 136 -7.11 2.42 -3.64
C THR A 136 -6.79 1.08 -4.33
N LEU A 137 -7.84 0.42 -4.83
CA LEU A 137 -7.74 -0.71 -5.76
C LEU A 137 -7.38 -0.23 -7.17
N ASP A 138 -6.37 0.60 -7.32
CA ASP A 138 -5.79 0.77 -8.64
C ASP A 138 -5.12 -0.57 -9.01
N ARG A 139 -5.75 -1.31 -9.93
CA ARG A 139 -5.30 -2.60 -10.49
C ARG A 139 -4.03 -2.42 -11.35
N TYR A 140 -3.06 -1.63 -10.89
CA TYR A 140 -1.70 -1.93 -11.29
C TYR A 140 -1.37 -3.29 -10.69
N VAL A 141 -1.54 -4.31 -11.54
CA VAL A 141 -0.93 -5.61 -11.40
C VAL A 141 0.50 -5.30 -10.99
N PHE A 142 0.83 -5.50 -9.70
CA PHE A 142 2.19 -5.68 -9.26
C PHE A 142 2.67 -6.94 -9.98
N ARG A 143 3.10 -6.75 -11.22
CA ARG A 143 3.79 -7.79 -11.96
C ARG A 143 5.10 -7.88 -11.23
N ARG A 144 5.18 -8.80 -10.24
CA ARG A 144 6.47 -9.31 -9.81
C ARG A 144 7.17 -9.67 -11.12
N VAL A 145 8.21 -8.92 -11.47
CA VAL A 145 9.14 -9.40 -12.48
C VAL A 145 9.74 -10.62 -11.81
N ALA A 146 9.16 -11.79 -12.09
CA ALA A 146 9.79 -13.05 -11.76
C ALA A 146 11.18 -12.94 -12.37
N ARG A 147 12.22 -12.90 -11.52
CA ARG A 147 13.59 -12.98 -12.01
C ARG A 147 13.65 -14.25 -12.82
N HIS A 148 13.72 -14.12 -14.14
CA HIS A 148 13.98 -15.23 -15.03
C HIS A 148 15.31 -15.82 -14.59
N ARG A 149 15.28 -16.94 -13.85
CA ARG A 149 16.40 -17.86 -13.81
C ARG A 149 16.56 -18.39 -15.24
N GLY A 150 17.79 -18.34 -15.73
CA GLY A 150 18.16 -18.46 -17.13
C GLY A 150 17.47 -19.63 -17.84
N ARG A 151 16.69 -19.27 -18.86
CA ARG A 151 16.36 -20.16 -19.96
C ARG A 151 17.65 -20.30 -20.76
N GLY A 152 18.25 -21.49 -20.76
CA GLY A 152 19.40 -21.80 -21.61
C GLY A 152 19.13 -21.39 -23.05
N LEU A 153 20.06 -20.63 -23.62
CA LEU A 153 20.11 -20.32 -25.04
C LEU A 153 20.14 -21.64 -25.84
N PRO A 154 19.42 -21.76 -26.95
CA PRO A 154 19.72 -22.78 -27.95
C PRO A 154 21.01 -22.38 -28.69
N ASP A 155 22.02 -23.24 -28.61
CA ASP A 155 23.21 -23.14 -29.46
C ASP A 155 22.82 -23.58 -30.88
N VAL A 156 22.70 -22.61 -31.78
CA VAL A 156 22.53 -22.83 -33.21
C VAL A 156 23.73 -22.24 -33.91
N GLY A 157 24.61 -23.12 -34.41
CA GLY A 157 25.31 -22.88 -35.66
C GLY A 157 26.79 -23.24 -35.67
N ALA A 158 27.11 -24.40 -36.23
CA ALA A 158 28.33 -24.57 -37.02
C ALA A 158 28.07 -25.63 -38.09
N GLY A 159 27.72 -25.17 -39.29
CA GLY A 159 27.78 -25.98 -40.49
C GLY A 159 29.23 -26.17 -40.91
N ALA A 160 29.57 -27.40 -41.29
CA ALA A 160 30.73 -27.68 -42.13
C ALA A 160 30.26 -28.59 -43.25
N ARG A 161 30.10 -28.01 -44.45
CA ARG A 161 30.16 -28.74 -45.70
C ARG A 161 31.64 -28.91 -46.03
N HIS A 162 32.05 -30.12 -46.39
CA HIS A 162 33.06 -30.29 -47.42
C HIS A 162 32.91 -31.68 -48.05
N ASP A 163 32.48 -31.66 -49.32
CA ASP A 163 32.69 -32.73 -50.30
C ASP A 163 34.19 -32.96 -50.52
N GLY A 164 34.53 -34.22 -50.81
CA GLY A 164 35.84 -34.72 -51.19
C GLY A 164 35.84 -36.24 -51.26
#